data_AF-A0A497HZR2-F1
#
_entry.id   AF-A0A497HZR2-F1
#
_cell.length_a   1.000
_cell.length_b   1.000
_cell.length_c   1.000
_cell.angle_alpha   90.00
_cell.angle_beta   90.00
_cell.angle_gamma   90.00
#
_symmetry.space_group_name_H-M   'P 1'
#
loop_
_entity.id
_entity.type
_entity.pdbx_description
1 polymer ?
#
loop_
_entity_poly.entity_id
_entity_poly.type
_entity_poly.pdbx_seq_one_letter_code
_entity_poly.pdbx_strand_id
1 'polypeptide(L)'
;FPKIIPEIRETVYSEKKDTLYIIAEDRADKSNMIGSSRIMGELRRKINIGYITVISYPDLLKKREILKKNIQKLKRDHVSIKLKKYLENELDLKGEMINFPVEEKSLVIPCRNLHSVLLSKILGFDPVILTIRLTYPNIIRDHESIVIEEKIQDCDQCREITMEKALEYARENDIPIIFGDFDEDITYDKVILLNPTKFFWLSRWERKNLVEREDRCIRLKNDTFFKKILQEVYDGLCEPTTGAIDVYKYYEGRL
;
A
#
# COMPACT_ATOMS: atom_id res chain seq x y z
N PHE A 1 -11.03 -13.23 33.64
CA PHE A 1 -9.84 -13.04 32.79
C PHE A 1 -9.02 -11.89 33.35
N PRO A 2 -7.70 -12.05 33.52
CA PRO A 2 -6.84 -10.93 33.91
C PRO A 2 -6.95 -9.83 32.86
N LYS A 3 -7.07 -8.58 33.31
CA LYS A 3 -7.11 -7.42 32.43
C LYS A 3 -5.68 -7.18 31.94
N ILE A 4 -5.38 -7.62 30.72
CA ILE A 4 -4.09 -7.32 30.07
C ILE A 4 -4.12 -5.84 29.73
N ILE A 5 -3.24 -5.07 30.37
CA ILE A 5 -3.05 -3.64 30.08
C ILE A 5 -1.93 -3.56 29.05
N PRO A 6 -2.19 -3.04 27.84
CA PRO A 6 -1.16 -2.93 26.82
C PRO A 6 -0.04 -1.99 27.25
N GLU A 7 1.21 -2.37 26.98
CA GLU A 7 2.36 -1.50 27.22
C GLU A 7 2.54 -0.49 26.08
N ILE A 8 2.61 0.80 26.44
CA ILE A 8 2.87 1.89 25.52
C ILE A 8 4.31 2.35 25.75
N ARG A 9 5.14 2.19 24.73
CA ARG A 9 6.54 2.61 24.76
C ARG A 9 6.67 4.12 24.68
N GLU A 10 5.97 4.74 23.73
CA GLU A 10 5.97 6.18 23.53
C GLU A 10 4.73 6.64 22.75
N THR A 11 4.44 7.94 22.81
CA THR A 11 3.44 8.59 21.97
C THR A 11 4.06 9.79 21.25
N VAL A 12 3.72 9.95 19.98
CA VAL A 12 4.23 11.04 19.14
C VAL A 12 3.05 11.69 18.44
N TYR A 13 2.84 12.98 18.69
CA TYR A 13 1.87 13.77 17.92
C TYR A 13 2.57 14.54 16.81
N SER A 14 2.01 14.47 15.60
CA SER A 14 2.41 15.29 14.46
C SER A 14 1.31 16.30 14.18
N GLU A 15 1.58 17.57 14.49
CA GLU A 15 0.69 18.68 14.14
C GLU A 15 0.50 18.80 12.63
N LYS A 16 1.58 18.61 11.85
CA LYS A 16 1.55 18.70 10.38
C LYS A 16 0.63 17.68 9.74
N LYS A 17 0.52 16.48 10.32
CA LYS A 17 -0.34 15.39 9.83
C LYS A 17 -1.65 15.28 10.64
N ASP A 18 -1.83 16.13 11.65
CA ASP A 18 -2.88 16.01 12.69
C ASP A 18 -3.09 14.55 13.15
N THR A 19 -1.98 13.87 13.45
CA THR A 19 -1.96 12.42 13.73
C THR A 19 -1.21 12.12 15.02
N LEU A 20 -1.87 11.37 15.91
CA LEU A 20 -1.24 10.76 17.09
C LEU A 20 -0.78 9.34 16.77
N TYR A 21 0.51 9.13 16.87
CA TYR A 21 1.16 7.82 16.82
C TYR A 21 1.29 7.28 18.23
N ILE A 22 0.73 6.11 18.49
CA ILE A 22 0.94 5.37 19.73
C ILE A 22 1.84 4.18 19.42
N ILE A 23 3.01 4.14 20.03
CA ILE A 23 4.00 3.08 19.81
C ILE A 23 3.86 2.06 20.93
N ALA A 24 3.26 0.91 20.59
CA ALA A 24 3.12 -0.22 21.50
C ALA A 24 4.44 -0.99 21.62
N GLU A 25 4.70 -1.61 22.77
CA GLU A 25 5.96 -2.34 22.97
C GLU A 25 6.09 -3.52 22.00
N ASP A 26 5.01 -4.28 21.78
CA ASP A 26 4.99 -5.37 20.79
C ASP A 26 3.69 -5.44 19.95
N ARG A 27 3.59 -6.48 19.11
CA ARG A 27 2.42 -6.71 18.24
C ARG A 27 1.18 -7.15 19.02
N ALA A 28 1.34 -7.85 20.14
CA ALA A 28 0.23 -8.26 21.00
C ALA A 28 -0.37 -7.05 21.70
N ASP A 29 0.46 -6.15 22.22
CA ASP A 29 0.05 -4.86 22.78
C ASP A 29 -0.66 -4.00 21.75
N LYS A 30 -0.09 -3.82 20.56
CA LYS A 30 -0.76 -3.13 19.44
C LYS A 30 -2.16 -3.72 19.19
N SER A 31 -2.27 -5.05 19.14
CA SER A 31 -3.55 -5.74 18.87
C SER A 31 -4.56 -5.51 19.99
N ASN A 32 -4.12 -5.58 21.26
CA ASN A 32 -4.96 -5.33 22.43
C ASN A 32 -5.42 -3.86 22.49
N MET A 33 -4.58 -2.91 22.08
CA MET A 33 -4.91 -1.49 22.00
C MET A 33 -5.93 -1.19 20.91
N ILE A 34 -5.68 -1.67 19.68
CA ILE A 34 -6.59 -1.44 18.55
C ILE A 34 -7.95 -2.07 18.84
N GLY A 35 -7.97 -3.26 19.47
CA GLY A 35 -9.18 -3.95 19.90
C GLY A 35 -10.27 -3.94 18.83
N SER A 36 -11.48 -3.51 19.20
CA SER A 36 -12.48 -3.08 18.21
C SER A 36 -12.17 -1.65 17.78
N SER A 37 -12.07 -1.40 16.47
CA SER A 37 -11.79 -0.09 15.84
C SER A 37 -12.62 1.09 16.37
N ARG A 38 -13.74 0.81 17.03
CA ARG A 38 -14.58 1.75 17.77
C ARG A 38 -13.84 2.52 18.87
N ILE A 39 -12.95 1.88 19.62
CA ILE A 39 -12.24 2.53 20.76
C ILE A 39 -11.38 3.67 20.26
N MET A 40 -10.62 3.45 19.18
CA MET A 40 -9.79 4.49 18.57
C MET A 40 -10.62 5.64 18.02
N GLY A 41 -11.79 5.35 17.43
CA GLY A 41 -12.73 6.39 16.97
C GLY A 41 -13.35 7.21 18.11
N GLU A 42 -13.60 6.61 19.27
CA GLU A 42 -14.05 7.33 20.47
C GLU A 42 -12.92 8.17 21.09
N LEU A 43 -11.71 7.63 21.18
CA LEU A 43 -10.54 8.34 21.68
C LEU A 43 -10.22 9.56 20.82
N ARG A 44 -10.17 9.38 19.49
CA ARG A 44 -9.97 10.46 18.51
C ARG A 44 -10.94 11.63 18.71
N ARG A 45 -12.23 11.32 18.91
CA ARG A 45 -13.26 12.35 19.16
C ARG A 45 -13.08 13.06 20.50
N LYS A 46 -12.71 12.34 21.56
CA LYS A 46 -12.50 12.93 22.89
C LYS A 46 -11.31 13.88 22.94
N ILE A 47 -10.24 13.57 22.21
CA ILE A 47 -9.01 14.38 22.20
C ILE A 47 -8.95 15.35 21.02
N ASN A 48 -9.99 15.38 20.17
CA ASN A 48 -10.15 16.28 19.02
C ASN A 48 -8.93 16.33 18.08
N ILE A 49 -8.50 15.17 17.60
CA ILE A 49 -7.44 15.06 16.59
C ILE A 49 -7.94 14.38 15.32
N GLY A 50 -7.27 14.62 14.21
CA GLY A 50 -7.62 14.10 12.89
C GLY A 50 -7.52 12.57 12.82
N TYR A 51 -6.41 12.00 13.29
CA TYR A 51 -6.15 10.57 13.19
C TYR A 51 -5.38 9.98 14.38
N ILE A 52 -5.65 8.71 14.70
CA ILE A 52 -4.87 7.91 15.64
C ILE A 52 -4.38 6.67 14.92
N THR A 53 -3.09 6.37 15.06
CA THR A 53 -2.52 5.12 14.60
C THR A 53 -1.73 4.45 15.71
N VAL A 54 -1.82 3.12 15.76
CA VAL A 54 -1.06 2.31 16.72
C VAL A 54 -0.09 1.44 15.94
N ILE A 55 1.20 1.56 16.27
CA ILE A 55 2.29 0.86 15.58
C ILE A 55 3.06 0.08 16.65
N SER A 56 3.45 -1.17 16.37
CA SER A 56 4.33 -1.88 17.29
C SER A 56 5.76 -1.39 17.11
N TYR A 57 6.54 -1.30 18.20
CA TYR A 57 7.92 -0.87 18.12
C TYR A 57 8.77 -1.73 17.17
N PRO A 58 8.65 -3.07 17.14
CA PRO A 58 9.34 -3.90 16.14
C PRO A 58 8.98 -3.57 14.69
N ASP A 59 7.70 -3.29 14.41
CA ASP A 59 7.26 -2.92 13.06
C ASP A 59 7.80 -1.54 12.67
N LEU A 60 7.85 -0.58 13.59
CA LEU A 60 8.44 0.74 13.35
C LEU A 60 9.94 0.65 13.03
N LEU A 61 10.68 -0.18 13.77
CA LEU A 61 12.10 -0.44 13.49
C LEU A 61 12.28 -1.08 12.11
N LYS A 62 11.48 -2.10 11.81
CA LYS A 62 11.51 -2.79 10.50
C LYS A 62 11.18 -1.84 9.34
N LYS A 63 10.15 -0.99 9.49
CA LYS A 63 9.82 0.06 8.51
C LYS A 63 11.04 0.93 8.26
N ARG A 64 11.62 1.52 9.31
CA ARG A 64 12.79 2.41 9.20
C ARG A 64 13.98 1.75 8.53
N GLU A 65 14.27 0.49 8.84
CA GLU A 65 15.33 -0.28 8.19
C GLU A 65 15.09 -0.42 6.68
N ILE A 66 13.88 -0.84 6.30
CA ILE A 66 13.51 -1.04 4.90
C ILE A 66 13.52 0.28 4.12
N LEU A 67 12.97 1.36 4.68
CA LEU A 67 13.01 2.67 4.01
C LEU A 67 14.44 3.14 3.77
N LYS A 68 15.35 2.97 4.75
CA LYS A 68 16.77 3.32 4.60
C LYS A 68 17.45 2.47 3.51
N LYS A 69 17.18 1.16 3.48
CA LYS A 69 17.67 0.26 2.44
C LYS A 69 17.16 0.69 1.05
N ASN A 70 15.90 1.08 0.95
CA ASN A 70 15.27 1.44 -0.31
C ASN A 70 15.74 2.80 -0.84
N ILE A 71 16.07 3.75 0.05
CA ILE A 71 16.75 5.00 -0.34
C ILE A 71 18.08 4.70 -1.07
N GLN A 72 18.83 3.67 -0.63
CA GLN A 72 20.11 3.31 -1.25
C GLN A 72 19.96 2.66 -2.64
N LYS A 73 18.78 2.12 -2.97
CA LYS A 73 18.48 1.55 -4.29
C LYS A 73 18.17 2.62 -5.34
N LEU A 74 17.90 3.85 -4.91
CA LEU A 74 17.46 4.91 -5.81
C LEU A 74 18.57 5.39 -6.74
N LYS A 75 18.23 5.56 -8.03
CA LYS A 75 19.15 6.12 -9.02
C LYS A 75 19.09 7.66 -9.01
N ARG A 76 19.95 8.29 -9.80
CA ARG A 76 19.96 9.75 -9.97
C ARG A 76 19.10 10.12 -11.18
N ASP A 77 17.80 10.19 -10.94
CA ASP A 77 16.78 10.61 -11.91
C ASP A 77 15.64 11.37 -11.18
N HIS A 78 14.77 12.03 -11.95
CA HIS A 78 13.73 12.91 -11.40
C HIS A 78 12.67 12.15 -10.60
N VAL A 79 12.29 10.93 -11.01
CA VAL A 79 11.36 10.06 -10.26
C VAL A 79 11.98 9.67 -8.92
N SER A 80 13.24 9.23 -8.94
CA SER A 80 13.99 8.86 -7.74
C SER A 80 14.11 10.00 -6.73
N ILE A 81 14.15 11.27 -7.17
CA ILE A 81 14.13 12.44 -6.26
C ILE A 81 12.80 12.51 -5.51
N LYS A 82 11.67 12.37 -6.21
CA LYS A 82 10.31 12.37 -5.61
C LYS A 82 10.17 11.21 -4.61
N LEU A 83 10.57 10.00 -5.01
CA LEU A 83 10.56 8.80 -4.16
C LEU A 83 11.43 8.94 -2.92
N LYS A 84 12.66 9.47 -3.07
CA LYS A 84 13.60 9.66 -1.97
C LYS A 84 13.04 10.62 -0.92
N LYS A 85 12.51 11.77 -1.36
CA LYS A 85 11.90 12.75 -0.46
C LYS A 85 10.71 12.16 0.30
N TYR A 86 9.91 11.31 -0.35
CA TYR A 86 8.84 10.58 0.35
C TYR A 86 9.37 9.60 1.40
N LEU A 87 10.37 8.78 1.06
CA LEU A 87 10.98 7.84 2.02
C LEU A 87 11.62 8.55 3.22
N GLU A 88 12.37 9.63 2.98
CA GLU A 88 13.02 10.42 4.03
C GLU A 88 12.00 11.04 4.99
N ASN A 89 10.87 11.51 4.46
CA ASN A 89 9.78 12.03 5.27
C ASN A 89 9.07 10.97 6.10
N GLU A 90 8.94 9.74 5.58
CA GLU A 90 8.33 8.62 6.30
C GLU A 90 9.23 8.04 7.41
N LEU A 91 10.54 8.37 7.44
CA LEU A 91 11.42 8.03 8.56
C LEU A 91 11.10 8.82 9.84
N ASP A 92 10.52 10.01 9.68
CA ASP A 92 10.09 10.89 10.76
C ASP A 92 8.56 10.87 10.90
N LEU A 93 8.07 10.43 12.06
CA LEU A 93 6.64 10.45 12.38
C LEU A 93 6.07 11.88 12.40
N LYS A 94 6.94 12.88 12.68
CA LYS A 94 6.61 14.31 12.63
C LYS A 94 6.90 14.96 11.27
N GLY A 95 7.21 14.15 10.27
CA GLY A 95 7.39 14.58 8.89
C GLY A 95 6.18 15.35 8.35
N GLU A 96 6.37 16.02 7.22
CA GLU A 96 5.35 16.81 6.57
C GLU A 96 4.31 15.93 5.87
N MET A 97 3.16 16.52 5.57
CA MET A 97 2.25 15.92 4.60
C MET A 97 2.83 16.19 3.20
N ILE A 98 3.31 15.14 2.53
CA ILE A 98 3.80 15.26 1.17
C ILE A 98 2.62 15.19 0.22
N ASN A 99 2.53 16.18 -0.67
CA ASN A 99 1.68 16.15 -1.85
C ASN A 99 2.40 16.92 -2.95
N PHE A 100 3.03 16.21 -3.87
CA PHE A 100 3.73 16.86 -4.97
C PHE A 100 2.72 17.40 -6.00
N PRO A 101 3.04 18.48 -6.73
CA PRO A 101 2.25 18.88 -7.88
C PRO A 101 2.20 17.73 -8.88
N VAL A 102 1.03 17.51 -9.47
CA VAL A 102 0.86 16.49 -10.52
C VAL A 102 1.45 17.05 -11.82
N GLU A 103 2.51 16.42 -12.31
CA GLU A 103 3.31 16.95 -13.43
C GLU A 103 3.45 15.98 -14.60
N GLU A 104 3.35 14.67 -14.35
CA GLU A 104 3.77 13.62 -15.28
C GLU A 104 2.88 12.39 -15.12
N LYS A 105 2.66 11.63 -16.20
CA LYS A 105 1.82 10.43 -16.14
C LYS A 105 2.53 9.29 -15.42
N SER A 106 1.76 8.42 -14.79
CA SER A 106 2.20 7.10 -14.34
C SER A 106 1.23 6.04 -14.83
N LEU A 107 1.71 4.80 -14.97
CA LEU A 107 0.81 3.66 -15.14
C LEU A 107 0.59 2.97 -13.79
N VAL A 108 -0.65 2.54 -13.56
CA VAL A 108 -1.00 1.77 -12.36
C VAL A 108 -1.66 0.46 -12.78
N ILE A 109 -1.06 -0.66 -12.36
CA ILE A 109 -1.67 -2.00 -12.47
C ILE A 109 -2.32 -2.32 -11.12
N PRO A 110 -3.65 -2.21 -10.98
CA PRO A 110 -4.32 -2.45 -9.71
C PRO A 110 -4.29 -3.95 -9.38
N CYS A 111 -3.63 -4.30 -8.29
CA CYS A 111 -3.64 -5.66 -7.74
C CYS A 111 -4.31 -5.65 -6.36
N ARG A 112 -5.51 -6.24 -6.27
CA ARG A 112 -6.35 -6.39 -5.07
C ARG A 112 -6.82 -5.10 -4.39
N ASN A 113 -6.22 -3.96 -4.72
CA ASN A 113 -6.31 -2.73 -3.95
C ASN A 113 -5.83 -1.54 -4.81
N LEU A 114 -6.49 -0.40 -4.70
CA LEU A 114 -6.22 0.85 -5.43
C LEU A 114 -5.21 1.81 -4.81
N HIS A 115 -4.58 1.47 -3.70
CA HIS A 115 -3.69 2.35 -2.95
C HIS A 115 -2.58 2.96 -3.83
N SER A 116 -2.11 2.20 -4.83
CA SER A 116 -1.16 2.68 -5.83
C SER A 116 -1.66 3.88 -6.62
N VAL A 117 -2.96 3.99 -6.88
CA VAL A 117 -3.57 5.14 -7.60
C VAL A 117 -3.42 6.41 -6.77
N LEU A 118 -3.90 6.41 -5.51
CA LEU A 118 -3.78 7.60 -4.67
C LEU A 118 -2.32 7.91 -4.33
N LEU A 119 -1.51 6.89 -4.08
CA LEU A 119 -0.09 7.07 -3.80
C LEU A 119 0.67 7.68 -4.98
N SER A 120 0.36 7.28 -6.22
CA SER A 120 0.95 7.91 -7.40
C SER A 120 0.63 9.41 -7.48
N LYS A 121 -0.62 9.80 -7.17
CA LYS A 121 -1.03 11.21 -7.09
C LYS A 121 -0.27 11.97 -6.00
N ILE A 122 -0.15 11.40 -4.81
CA ILE A 122 0.64 11.96 -3.69
C ILE A 122 2.08 12.20 -4.11
N LEU A 123 2.64 11.29 -4.92
CA LEU A 123 3.99 11.37 -5.47
C LEU A 123 4.12 12.30 -6.68
N GLY A 124 3.04 13.00 -7.09
CA GLY A 124 3.06 13.99 -8.17
C GLY A 124 2.87 13.39 -9.56
N PHE A 125 2.26 12.22 -9.66
CA PHE A 125 1.94 11.56 -10.93
C PHE A 125 0.45 11.59 -11.23
N ASP A 126 0.09 11.65 -12.51
CA ASP A 126 -1.26 11.46 -13.01
C ASP A 126 -1.48 9.98 -13.39
N PRO A 127 -2.22 9.19 -12.62
CA PRO A 127 -2.35 7.76 -12.85
C PRO A 127 -3.27 7.43 -14.02
N VAL A 128 -2.73 6.70 -14.98
CA VAL A 128 -3.49 5.93 -15.97
C VAL A 128 -3.58 4.48 -15.51
N ILE A 129 -4.80 3.97 -15.37
CA ILE A 129 -5.01 2.62 -14.85
C ILE A 129 -4.99 1.62 -15.99
N LEU A 130 -4.12 0.62 -15.94
CA LEU A 130 -4.11 -0.47 -16.90
C LEU A 130 -4.70 -1.72 -16.26
N THR A 131 -5.81 -2.19 -16.81
CA THR A 131 -6.54 -3.32 -16.22
C THR A 131 -7.22 -4.20 -17.26
N ILE A 132 -7.55 -5.43 -16.87
CA ILE A 132 -8.32 -6.35 -17.71
C ILE A 132 -9.81 -6.10 -17.54
N ARG A 133 -10.57 -6.14 -18.63
CA ARG A 133 -12.02 -5.93 -18.66
C ARG A 133 -12.72 -6.68 -17.52
N LEU A 134 -13.60 -5.95 -16.83
CA LEU A 134 -14.43 -6.42 -15.71
C LEU A 134 -13.67 -6.83 -14.44
N THR A 135 -12.35 -6.74 -14.38
CA THR A 135 -11.61 -7.05 -13.13
C THR A 135 -11.95 -6.06 -12.01
N TYR A 136 -12.17 -4.80 -12.39
CA TYR A 136 -12.41 -3.67 -11.51
C TYR A 136 -13.41 -2.68 -12.13
N PRO A 137 -14.71 -3.01 -12.15
CA PRO A 137 -15.70 -2.25 -12.92
C PRO A 137 -15.93 -0.83 -12.39
N ASN A 138 -15.73 -0.59 -11.08
CA ASN A 138 -15.90 0.75 -10.51
C ASN A 138 -14.73 1.66 -10.88
N ILE A 139 -13.51 1.10 -10.91
CA ILE A 139 -12.28 1.83 -11.18
C ILE A 139 -12.25 2.40 -12.60
N ILE A 140 -12.68 1.59 -13.58
CA ILE A 140 -12.74 1.99 -14.99
C ILE A 140 -13.63 3.22 -15.20
N ARG A 141 -14.64 3.43 -14.34
CA ARG A 141 -15.58 4.54 -14.47
C ARG A 141 -15.00 5.86 -13.96
N ASP A 142 -14.19 5.80 -12.91
CA ASP A 142 -13.81 6.97 -12.12
C ASP A 142 -12.40 7.49 -12.48
N HIS A 143 -11.63 6.77 -13.31
CA HIS A 143 -10.24 7.10 -13.68
C HIS A 143 -9.94 6.86 -15.17
N GLU A 144 -8.99 7.62 -15.73
CA GLU A 144 -8.41 7.31 -17.05
C GLU A 144 -7.89 5.88 -17.03
N SER A 145 -8.41 5.04 -17.93
CA SER A 145 -8.18 3.61 -17.89
C SER A 145 -7.95 3.02 -19.28
N ILE A 146 -6.94 2.16 -19.37
CA ILE A 146 -6.64 1.29 -20.52
C ILE A 146 -7.20 -0.09 -20.17
N VAL A 147 -8.17 -0.54 -20.95
CA VAL A 147 -8.85 -1.81 -20.72
C VAL A 147 -8.35 -2.87 -21.69
N ILE A 148 -7.72 -3.91 -21.16
CA ILE A 148 -7.29 -5.10 -21.89
C ILE A 148 -8.51 -6.02 -22.04
N GLU A 149 -8.89 -6.29 -23.28
CA GLU A 149 -10.06 -7.10 -23.65
C GLU A 149 -9.80 -8.62 -23.61
N GLU A 150 -8.55 -9.02 -23.38
CA GLU A 150 -8.14 -10.43 -23.35
C GLU A 150 -8.82 -11.22 -22.22
N LYS A 151 -9.18 -12.47 -22.54
CA LYS A 151 -9.71 -13.41 -21.56
C LYS A 151 -8.56 -14.06 -20.80
N ILE A 152 -8.53 -13.87 -19.48
CA ILE A 152 -7.60 -14.54 -18.58
C ILE A 152 -8.31 -15.62 -17.78
N GLN A 153 -7.57 -16.70 -17.48
CA GLN A 153 -8.05 -17.83 -16.68
C GLN A 153 -7.73 -17.64 -15.19
N ASP A 154 -6.56 -17.07 -14.88
CA ASP A 154 -6.06 -16.93 -13.51
C ASP A 154 -5.21 -15.66 -13.29
N CYS A 155 -4.69 -15.53 -12.07
CA CYS A 155 -3.85 -14.40 -11.66
C CYS A 155 -2.46 -14.40 -12.30
N ASP A 156 -1.94 -15.55 -12.72
CA ASP A 156 -0.60 -15.63 -13.32
C ASP A 156 -0.67 -15.10 -14.76
N GLN A 157 -1.66 -15.53 -15.53
CA GLN A 157 -1.97 -14.96 -16.86
C GLN A 157 -2.30 -13.46 -16.77
N CYS A 158 -3.08 -13.05 -15.76
CA CYS A 158 -3.36 -11.64 -15.49
C CYS A 158 -2.08 -10.82 -15.38
N ARG A 159 -1.14 -11.31 -14.56
CA ARG A 159 0.13 -10.63 -14.27
C ARG A 159 1.01 -10.56 -15.51
N GLU A 160 1.12 -11.64 -16.27
CA GLU A 160 1.92 -11.69 -17.50
C GLU A 160 1.42 -10.68 -18.54
N ILE A 161 0.12 -10.75 -18.88
CA ILE A 161 -0.50 -9.88 -19.89
C ILE A 161 -0.46 -8.42 -19.47
N THR A 162 -0.83 -8.11 -18.23
CA THR A 162 -0.81 -6.71 -17.75
C THR A 162 0.60 -6.14 -17.72
N MET A 163 1.60 -6.95 -17.37
CA MET A 163 3.00 -6.52 -17.36
C MET A 163 3.51 -6.22 -18.78
N GLU A 164 3.27 -7.12 -19.74
CA GLU A 164 3.65 -6.93 -21.13
C GLU A 164 3.04 -5.64 -21.71
N LYS A 165 1.72 -5.50 -21.58
CA LYS A 165 0.97 -4.33 -22.08
C LYS A 165 1.35 -3.04 -21.39
N ALA A 166 1.64 -3.07 -20.08
CA ALA A 166 2.08 -1.88 -19.37
C ALA A 166 3.47 -1.42 -19.83
N LEU A 167 4.40 -2.35 -20.08
CA LEU A 167 5.71 -2.00 -20.62
C LEU A 167 5.64 -1.47 -22.05
N GLU A 168 4.78 -2.04 -22.90
CA GLU A 168 4.52 -1.55 -24.26
C GLU A 168 3.99 -0.11 -24.21
N TYR A 169 2.87 0.10 -23.51
CA TYR A 169 2.23 1.41 -23.42
C TYR A 169 3.13 2.46 -22.77
N ALA A 170 3.86 2.10 -21.70
CA ALA A 170 4.76 3.03 -21.03
C ALA A 170 5.83 3.57 -21.98
N ARG A 171 6.39 2.70 -22.84
CA ARG A 171 7.42 3.08 -23.81
C ARG A 171 6.87 3.95 -24.93
N GLU A 172 5.68 3.63 -25.42
CA GLU A 172 5.04 4.40 -26.51
C GLU A 172 4.61 5.81 -26.07
N ASN A 173 4.40 6.01 -24.77
CA ASN A 173 3.86 7.26 -24.21
C ASN A 173 4.84 7.96 -23.25
N ASP A 174 6.13 7.58 -23.27
CA ASP A 174 7.19 8.16 -22.42
C ASP A 174 6.83 8.22 -20.91
N ILE A 175 6.13 7.19 -20.41
CA ILE A 175 5.74 7.10 -19.00
C ILE A 175 6.92 6.56 -18.18
N PRO A 176 7.43 7.31 -17.19
CA PRO A 176 8.69 6.97 -16.52
C PRO A 176 8.53 5.88 -15.46
N ILE A 177 7.32 5.65 -14.94
CA ILE A 177 7.06 4.74 -13.82
C ILE A 177 5.75 3.96 -13.96
N ILE A 178 5.81 2.69 -13.57
CA ILE A 178 4.67 1.79 -13.43
C ILE A 178 4.57 1.37 -11.96
N PHE A 179 3.42 1.62 -11.35
CA PHE A 179 3.07 1.13 -10.02
C PHE A 179 2.32 -0.20 -10.16
N GLY A 180 2.75 -1.22 -9.43
CA GLY A 180 2.12 -2.53 -9.48
C GLY A 180 2.53 -3.38 -8.30
N ASP A 181 2.10 -4.64 -8.28
CA ASP A 181 2.45 -5.56 -7.19
C ASP A 181 3.51 -6.56 -7.66
N PHE A 182 4.71 -6.03 -7.89
CA PHE A 182 5.86 -6.76 -8.41
C PHE A 182 6.59 -7.56 -7.32
N ASP A 183 7.45 -8.50 -7.73
CA ASP A 183 8.22 -9.31 -6.76
C ASP A 183 9.29 -8.47 -6.06
N GLU A 184 9.98 -7.61 -6.80
CA GLU A 184 10.93 -6.63 -6.26
C GLU A 184 10.22 -5.36 -5.79
N ASP A 185 10.85 -4.63 -4.87
CA ASP A 185 10.34 -3.34 -4.39
C ASP A 185 10.50 -2.23 -5.43
N ILE A 186 11.65 -2.18 -6.10
CA ILE A 186 11.92 -1.31 -7.24
C ILE A 186 12.85 -1.99 -8.25
N THR A 187 12.53 -1.88 -9.52
CA THR A 187 13.39 -2.33 -10.63
C THR A 187 13.58 -1.18 -11.61
N TYR A 188 14.81 -0.98 -12.06
CA TYR A 188 15.15 -0.01 -13.09
C TYR A 188 15.48 -0.74 -14.38
N ASP A 189 14.53 -0.77 -15.31
CA ASP A 189 14.75 -1.17 -16.69
C ASP A 189 14.60 0.08 -17.59
N LYS A 190 14.10 -0.08 -18.82
CA LYS A 190 13.65 1.01 -19.70
C LYS A 190 12.55 1.87 -19.06
N VAL A 191 11.83 1.33 -18.07
CA VAL A 191 10.82 2.01 -17.25
C VAL A 191 11.02 1.60 -15.79
N ILE A 192 10.72 2.49 -14.84
CA ILE A 192 10.80 2.18 -13.42
C ILE A 192 9.58 1.34 -13.02
N LEU A 193 9.82 0.18 -12.44
CA LEU A 193 8.78 -0.67 -11.86
C LEU A 193 8.81 -0.53 -10.35
N LEU A 194 7.71 -0.10 -9.74
CA LEU A 194 7.63 0.12 -8.30
C LEU A 194 6.54 -0.76 -7.69
N ASN A 195 6.91 -1.57 -6.69
CA ASN A 195 5.95 -2.16 -5.77
C ASN A 195 5.78 -1.24 -4.57
N PRO A 196 4.73 -0.40 -4.50
CA PRO A 196 4.59 0.57 -3.43
C PRO A 196 4.39 -0.07 -2.05
N THR A 197 3.74 -1.24 -1.97
CA THR A 197 3.54 -1.93 -0.69
C THR A 197 4.88 -2.33 -0.09
N LYS A 198 5.77 -2.94 -0.89
CA LYS A 198 7.11 -3.35 -0.42
C LYS A 198 8.06 -2.17 -0.26
N PHE A 199 8.05 -1.25 -1.23
CA PHE A 199 9.00 -0.15 -1.30
C PHE A 199 8.83 0.85 -0.15
N PHE A 200 7.60 1.20 0.20
CA PHE A 200 7.30 2.11 1.31
C PHE A 200 6.96 1.38 2.61
N TRP A 201 7.05 0.04 2.62
CA TRP A 201 6.61 -0.83 3.71
C TRP A 201 5.22 -0.42 4.22
N LEU A 202 4.20 -0.51 3.36
CA LEU A 202 2.84 -0.10 3.70
C LEU A 202 2.10 -1.26 4.34
N SER A 203 1.84 -1.15 5.64
CA SER A 203 0.97 -2.10 6.34
C SER A 203 -0.44 -2.12 5.74
N ARG A 204 -1.17 -3.22 5.98
CA ARG A 204 -2.57 -3.34 5.56
C ARG A 204 -3.44 -2.20 6.11
N TRP A 205 -3.13 -1.71 7.30
CA TRP A 205 -3.79 -0.57 7.93
C TRP A 205 -3.51 0.74 7.18
N GLU A 206 -2.25 1.04 6.84
CA GLU A 206 -1.90 2.24 6.06
C GLU A 206 -2.53 2.21 4.67
N ARG A 207 -2.49 1.05 4.00
CA ARG A 207 -3.10 0.88 2.68
C ARG A 207 -4.61 1.17 2.67
N LYS A 208 -5.34 0.88 3.75
CA LYS A 208 -6.77 1.21 3.85
C LYS A 208 -7.04 2.71 3.88
N ASN A 209 -6.10 3.51 4.40
CA ASN A 209 -6.20 4.97 4.40
C ASN A 209 -5.76 5.60 3.07
N LEU A 210 -5.14 4.81 2.18
CA LEU A 210 -4.70 5.23 0.86
C LEU A 210 -5.71 4.89 -0.24
N VAL A 211 -6.95 4.59 0.12
CA VAL A 211 -7.97 4.13 -0.82
C VAL A 211 -9.27 4.89 -0.57
N GLU A 212 -9.80 5.56 -1.59
CA GLU A 212 -11.09 6.25 -1.53
C GLU A 212 -12.26 5.25 -1.48
N ARG A 213 -12.10 4.09 -2.16
CA ARG A 213 -13.10 3.04 -2.23
C ARG A 213 -12.46 1.66 -2.34
N GLU A 214 -12.87 0.73 -1.49
CA GLU A 214 -12.47 -0.67 -1.65
C GLU A 214 -13.15 -1.25 -2.91
N ASP A 215 -12.34 -1.56 -3.93
CA ASP A 215 -12.76 -2.38 -5.07
C ASP A 215 -11.97 -3.69 -5.05
N ARG A 216 -12.65 -4.80 -5.37
CA ARG A 216 -12.07 -6.13 -5.26
C ARG A 216 -11.86 -6.73 -6.64
N CYS A 217 -10.74 -7.41 -6.80
CA CYS A 217 -10.52 -8.24 -7.97
C CYS A 217 -11.51 -9.41 -7.95
N ILE A 218 -12.44 -9.44 -8.91
CA ILE A 218 -13.43 -10.53 -9.01
C ILE A 218 -12.85 -11.84 -9.55
N ARG A 219 -11.56 -11.86 -9.93
CA ARG A 219 -10.87 -13.00 -10.56
C ARG A 219 -9.85 -13.68 -9.65
N LEU A 220 -9.98 -13.51 -8.33
CA LEU A 220 -9.14 -14.20 -7.35
C LEU A 220 -9.46 -15.70 -7.35
N LYS A 221 -8.77 -16.47 -8.18
CA LYS A 221 -8.68 -17.91 -8.08
C LYS A 221 -7.21 -18.30 -7.98
N ASN A 222 -6.92 -19.27 -7.12
CA ASN A 222 -5.68 -20.08 -6.98
C ASN A 222 -4.76 -19.74 -5.79
N ASP A 223 -3.83 -20.66 -5.56
CA ASP A 223 -2.77 -20.67 -4.54
C ASP A 223 -1.95 -19.37 -4.49
N THR A 224 -1.86 -18.63 -5.59
CA THR A 224 -1.16 -17.34 -5.67
C THR A 224 -1.72 -16.33 -4.67
N PHE A 225 -3.04 -16.31 -4.45
CA PHE A 225 -3.66 -15.46 -3.43
C PHE A 225 -3.17 -15.83 -2.02
N PHE A 226 -3.18 -17.12 -1.69
CA PHE A 226 -2.79 -17.63 -0.39
C PHE A 226 -1.30 -17.39 -0.12
N LYS A 227 -0.43 -17.74 -1.07
CA LYS A 227 1.02 -17.48 -1.01
C LYS A 227 1.30 -16.00 -0.77
N LYS A 228 0.56 -15.13 -1.43
CA LYS A 228 0.71 -13.68 -1.27
C LYS A 228 0.28 -13.18 0.09
N ILE A 229 -0.84 -13.66 0.64
CA ILE A 229 -1.22 -13.33 2.02
C ILE A 229 -0.17 -13.82 3.01
N LEU A 230 0.31 -15.05 2.86
CA LEU A 230 1.39 -15.57 3.71
C LEU A 230 2.65 -14.72 3.62
N GLN A 231 3.04 -14.31 2.42
CA GLN A 231 4.19 -13.45 2.20
C GLN A 231 3.99 -12.08 2.86
N GLU A 232 2.83 -11.43 2.69
CA GLU A 232 2.54 -10.15 3.36
C GLU A 232 2.58 -10.28 4.90
N VAL A 233 2.09 -11.40 5.45
CA VAL A 233 2.17 -11.66 6.90
C VAL A 233 3.61 -11.85 7.35
N TYR A 234 4.40 -12.63 6.61
CA TYR A 234 5.82 -12.86 6.88
C TYR A 234 6.62 -11.55 6.82
N ASP A 235 6.36 -10.72 5.82
CA ASP A 235 7.01 -9.42 5.62
C ASP A 235 6.56 -8.36 6.63
N GLY A 236 5.49 -8.63 7.39
CA GLY A 236 4.90 -7.69 8.35
C GLY A 236 4.01 -6.63 7.70
N LEU A 237 3.65 -6.81 6.43
CA LEU A 237 2.79 -5.92 5.64
C LEU A 237 1.29 -6.23 5.86
N CYS A 238 0.97 -7.33 6.55
CA CYS A 238 -0.38 -7.73 6.94
C CYS A 238 -0.37 -8.36 8.34
N GLU A 239 -1.32 -7.98 9.20
CA GLU A 239 -1.51 -8.63 10.48
C GLU A 239 -1.97 -10.09 10.29
N PRO A 240 -1.45 -11.07 11.07
CA PRO A 240 -1.84 -12.48 10.95
C PRO A 240 -3.35 -12.72 11.04
N THR A 241 -4.03 -11.98 11.92
CA THR A 241 -5.49 -12.07 12.10
C THR A 241 -6.24 -11.58 10.87
N THR A 242 -5.81 -10.46 10.28
CA THR A 242 -6.37 -9.95 9.02
C THR A 242 -6.11 -10.91 7.86
N GLY A 243 -4.90 -11.45 7.77
CA GLY A 243 -4.54 -12.45 6.77
C GLY A 243 -5.40 -13.72 6.89
N ALA A 244 -5.61 -14.22 8.11
CA ALA A 244 -6.46 -15.38 8.36
C ALA A 244 -7.92 -15.13 7.94
N ILE A 245 -8.46 -13.94 8.19
CA ILE A 245 -9.81 -13.55 7.74
C ILE A 245 -9.89 -13.52 6.21
N ASP A 246 -8.90 -12.95 5.53
CA ASP A 246 -8.84 -12.91 4.07
C ASP A 246 -8.80 -14.32 3.47
N VAL A 247 -8.01 -15.23 4.06
CA VAL A 247 -7.94 -16.64 3.66
C VAL A 247 -9.26 -17.37 3.93
N TYR A 248 -9.88 -17.17 5.09
CA TYR A 248 -11.18 -17.78 5.40
C TYR A 248 -12.26 -17.34 4.41
N LYS A 249 -12.35 -16.03 4.12
CA LYS A 249 -13.29 -15.50 3.13
C LYS A 249 -13.03 -16.04 1.73
N TYR A 250 -11.77 -16.24 1.36
CA TYR A 250 -11.38 -16.86 0.09
C TYR A 250 -11.96 -18.28 -0.03
N TYR A 251 -11.71 -19.13 0.98
CA TYR A 251 -12.20 -20.51 0.98
C TYR A 251 -13.73 -20.62 0.98
N GLU A 252 -14.42 -19.69 1.64
CA GLU A 252 -15.88 -19.63 1.67
C GLU A 252 -16.51 -19.06 0.38
N GLY A 253 -15.70 -18.62 -0.59
CA GLY A 253 -16.20 -17.94 -1.80
C GLY A 253 -16.85 -16.59 -1.51
N ARG A 254 -16.46 -15.93 -0.42
CA ARG A 254 -17.01 -14.66 0.08
C ARG A 254 -16.10 -13.44 -0.16
N LEU A 255 -15.02 -13.63 -0.94
CA LEU A 255 -14.12 -12.55 -1.35
C LEU A 255 -14.67 -11.76 -2.52
#